data_AF-A0AAD8GNP0-F1
#
_entry.id   AF-A0AAD8GNP0-F1
#
_cell.length_a   1.000
_cell.length_b   1.000
_cell.length_c   1.000
_cell.angle_alpha   90.00
_cell.angle_beta   90.00
_cell.angle_gamma   90.00
#
_symmetry.space_group_name_H-M   'P 1'
#
loop_
_entity.id
_entity.type
_entity.pdbx_description
1 polymer ?
#
loop_
_entity_poly.entity_id
_entity_poly.type
_entity_poly.pdbx_seq_one_letter_code
_entity_poly.pdbx_strand_id
1 'polypeptide(L)'
;METLACDLLKLLDVSLEENVLATTYEKLQPLLGKHHLKNIEFISVLVSVSSEAAEKELIRLGAINRILELFFEYPYSNFLHHHVEQIILSCLESKTAPLIKHLLHDCNLVGKILEAKKNSTMTGDMNKPIVPAEGRSPTRVGNIGHLT
;
A
#
# COMPACT_ATOMS: atom_id res chain seq x y z
N MET A 1 -19.59 15.05 12.44
CA MET A 1 -18.76 13.84 12.24
C MET A 1 -18.21 13.72 10.82
N GLU A 2 -18.85 14.29 9.79
CA GLU A 2 -18.37 14.23 8.40
C GLU A 2 -16.96 14.80 8.17
N THR A 3 -16.54 15.82 8.92
CA THR A 3 -15.24 16.46 8.73
C THR A 3 -14.06 15.54 9.05
N LEU A 4 -14.16 14.74 10.13
CA LEU A 4 -13.08 13.85 10.58
C LEU A 4 -12.81 12.70 9.60
N ALA A 5 -13.87 12.18 8.98
CA ALA A 5 -13.84 11.09 8.03
C ALA A 5 -13.17 11.50 6.71
N CYS A 6 -13.49 12.70 6.20
CA CYS A 6 -12.81 13.27 5.04
C CYS A 6 -11.34 13.58 5.30
N ASP A 7 -10.99 13.99 6.51
CA ASP A 7 -9.60 14.28 6.87
C ASP A 7 -8.75 13.00 6.89
N LEU A 8 -9.30 11.86 7.30
CA LEU A 8 -8.61 10.55 7.23
C LEU A 8 -8.18 10.17 5.81
N LEU A 9 -9.01 10.41 4.79
CA LEU A 9 -8.63 10.18 3.40
C LEU A 9 -7.54 11.12 2.92
N LYS A 10 -7.64 12.42 3.25
CA LYS A 10 -6.60 13.40 2.91
C LYS A 10 -5.26 13.02 3.52
N LEU A 11 -5.28 12.40 4.70
CA LEU A 11 -4.09 11.90 5.38
C LEU A 11 -3.55 10.56 4.85
N LEU A 12 -4.30 9.88 3.98
CA LEU A 12 -3.81 8.75 3.17
C LEU A 12 -3.31 9.19 1.80
N ASP A 13 -3.54 10.45 1.42
CA ASP A 13 -3.19 10.94 0.11
C ASP A 13 -1.72 11.42 0.08
N VAL A 14 -0.83 10.50 -0.31
CA VAL A 14 0.62 10.72 -0.32
C VAL A 14 1.04 11.79 -1.33
N SER A 15 0.15 12.22 -2.23
CA SER A 15 0.40 13.29 -3.20
C SER A 15 0.61 14.68 -2.57
N LEU A 16 0.23 14.89 -1.29
CA LEU A 16 0.25 16.23 -0.69
C LEU A 16 1.48 16.51 0.18
N GLU A 17 2.31 15.51 0.45
CA GLU A 17 3.59 15.70 1.14
C GLU A 17 4.74 15.69 0.13
N GLU A 18 5.05 16.87 -0.43
CA GLU A 18 6.32 17.18 -1.07
C GLU A 18 7.47 17.16 -0.02
N ASN A 19 7.75 16.00 0.57
CA ASN A 19 8.97 15.78 1.33
C ASN A 19 9.92 14.93 0.49
N VAL A 20 10.37 15.51 -0.63
CA VAL A 20 11.54 15.02 -1.36
C VAL A 20 12.76 15.28 -0.48
N LEU A 21 13.04 14.39 0.46
CA LEU A 21 14.29 14.42 1.20
C LEU A 21 15.38 13.85 0.30
N ALA A 22 16.21 14.74 -0.25
CA ALA A 22 17.45 14.36 -0.91
C ALA A 22 18.39 13.77 0.15
N THR A 23 18.55 12.46 0.16
CA THR A 23 19.63 11.81 0.90
C THR A 23 20.70 11.34 -0.08
N THR A 24 21.93 11.22 0.40
CA THR A 24 23.20 11.11 -0.34
C THR A 24 23.30 9.92 -1.30
N TYR A 25 22.28 9.07 -1.39
CA TYR A 25 22.20 7.88 -2.25
C TYR A 25 20.78 7.67 -2.79
N GLU A 26 20.36 8.49 -3.76
CA GLU A 26 19.16 8.24 -4.60
C GLU A 26 17.82 8.78 -4.07
N LYS A 27 16.96 9.14 -5.03
CA LYS A 27 15.66 9.80 -4.84
C LYS A 27 14.60 8.75 -4.56
N LEU A 28 14.49 8.31 -3.31
CA LEU A 28 13.37 7.48 -2.86
C LEU A 28 12.06 8.27 -3.07
N GLN A 29 11.02 7.63 -3.60
CA GLN A 29 9.66 8.18 -3.52
C GLN A 29 9.35 8.58 -2.06
N PRO A 30 8.47 9.57 -1.81
CA PRO A 30 8.18 10.05 -0.46
C PRO A 30 7.98 8.86 0.45
N LEU A 31 8.86 8.74 1.45
CA LEU A 31 8.74 7.70 2.47
C LEU A 31 7.34 7.87 3.08
N LEU A 32 6.56 6.79 3.16
CA LEU A 32 5.33 6.78 3.96
C LEU A 32 5.71 7.22 5.37
N GLY A 33 5.48 8.50 5.68
CA GLY A 33 5.88 9.10 6.94
C GLY A 33 5.22 8.36 8.11
N LYS A 34 5.77 8.52 9.31
CA LYS A 34 5.24 7.91 10.55
C LYS A 34 3.72 8.15 10.71
N HIS A 35 3.23 9.28 10.23
CA HIS A 35 1.81 9.64 10.29
C HIS A 35 0.94 8.78 9.36
N HIS A 36 1.34 8.59 8.10
CA HIS A 36 0.59 7.77 7.14
C HIS A 36 0.50 6.32 7.60
N LEU A 37 1.60 5.79 8.13
CA LEU A 37 1.63 4.46 8.72
C LEU A 37 0.70 4.34 9.94
N LYS A 38 0.64 5.36 10.81
CA LYS A 38 -0.27 5.39 11.95
C LYS A 38 -1.75 5.45 11.52
N ASN A 39 -2.06 6.13 10.43
CA ASN A 39 -3.42 6.18 9.89
C ASN A 39 -3.85 4.82 9.32
N ILE A 40 -2.95 4.11 8.64
CA ILE A 40 -3.22 2.76 8.14
C ILE A 40 -3.41 1.78 9.31
N GLU A 41 -2.58 1.87 10.34
CA GLU A 41 -2.76 1.11 11.59
C GLU A 41 -4.12 1.40 12.23
N PHE A 42 -4.52 2.68 12.31
CA PHE A 42 -5.82 3.07 12.85
C PHE A 42 -6.98 2.49 12.03
N ILE A 43 -6.89 2.52 10.70
CA ILE A 43 -7.91 1.91 9.83
C ILE A 43 -7.97 0.39 10.02
N SER A 44 -6.83 -0.27 10.18
CA SER A 44 -6.79 -1.69 10.52
C SER A 44 -7.57 -2.01 11.79
N VAL A 45 -7.45 -1.16 12.82
CA VAL A 45 -8.22 -1.30 14.07
C VAL A 45 -9.70 -0.99 13.85
N LEU A 46 -10.04 0.03 13.07
CA LEU A 46 -11.44 0.35 12.77
C LEU A 46 -12.16 -0.78 12.04
N VAL A 47 -11.50 -1.40 11.06
CA VAL A 47 -12.04 -2.54 10.32
C VAL A 47 -12.23 -3.75 11.25
N SER A 48 -11.27 -4.04 12.13
CA SER A 48 -11.35 -5.21 13.01
C SER A 48 -12.48 -5.11 14.05
N VAL A 49 -12.82 -3.89 14.49
CA VAL A 49 -13.95 -3.65 15.40
C VAL A 49 -15.31 -3.98 14.75
N SER A 50 -15.39 -4.12 13.42
CA SER A 50 -16.58 -4.59 12.68
C SER A 50 -17.87 -3.85 13.02
N SER A 51 -17.78 -2.53 13.26
CA SER A 51 -18.95 -1.69 13.51
C SER A 51 -19.62 -1.32 12.20
N GLU A 52 -20.92 -1.58 12.05
CA GLU A 52 -21.67 -1.30 10.82
C GLU A 52 -21.55 0.17 10.37
N ALA A 53 -21.55 1.11 11.32
CA ALA A 53 -21.37 2.54 11.02
C ALA A 53 -19.97 2.85 10.48
N ALA A 54 -18.93 2.24 11.09
CA ALA A 54 -17.56 2.42 10.65
C ALA A 54 -17.33 1.79 9.26
N GLU A 55 -17.84 0.59 9.02
CA GLU A 55 -17.73 -0.10 7.73
C GLU A 55 -18.41 0.70 6.61
N LYS A 56 -19.61 1.24 6.86
CA LYS A 56 -20.31 2.12 5.90
C LYS A 56 -19.48 3.34 5.55
N GLU A 57 -18.88 3.99 6.54
CA GLU A 57 -18.01 5.15 6.29
C GLU A 57 -16.73 4.75 5.56
N LEU A 58 -16.09 3.63 5.89
CA LEU A 58 -14.90 3.13 5.19
C LEU A 58 -15.19 2.84 3.71
N ILE A 59 -16.35 2.26 3.41
CA ILE A 59 -16.83 2.04 2.04
C ILE A 59 -17.09 3.38 1.34
N ARG A 60 -17.84 4.29 1.99
CA ARG A 60 -18.16 5.62 1.44
C ARG A 60 -16.91 6.43 1.11
N LEU A 61 -15.89 6.31 1.95
CA LEU A 61 -14.59 6.95 1.78
C LEU A 61 -13.71 6.23 0.75
N GLY A 62 -13.99 4.98 0.38
CA GLY A 62 -13.11 4.19 -0.48
C GLY A 62 -11.74 3.94 0.15
N ALA A 63 -11.66 3.94 1.48
CA ALA A 63 -10.40 3.84 2.23
C ALA A 63 -9.66 2.53 1.91
N ILE A 64 -10.40 1.43 1.76
CA ILE A 64 -9.84 0.12 1.44
C ILE A 64 -9.20 0.12 0.05
N ASN A 65 -9.86 0.72 -0.96
CA ASN A 65 -9.27 0.80 -2.30
C ASN A 65 -7.97 1.62 -2.29
N ARG A 66 -7.94 2.75 -1.57
CA ARG A 66 -6.71 3.57 -1.45
C ARG A 66 -5.58 2.79 -0.77
N ILE A 67 -5.87 2.04 0.30
CA ILE A 67 -4.86 1.21 0.98
C ILE A 67 -4.34 0.11 0.07
N LEU A 68 -5.20 -0.51 -0.74
CA LEU A 68 -4.78 -1.48 -1.75
C LEU A 68 -3.90 -0.84 -2.84
N GLU A 69 -4.17 0.40 -3.25
CA GLU A 69 -3.28 1.13 -4.16
C GLU A 69 -1.90 1.37 -3.54
N LEU A 70 -1.86 1.79 -2.27
CA LEU A 70 -0.60 1.99 -1.53
C LEU A 70 0.22 0.69 -1.44
N PHE A 71 -0.42 -0.46 -1.26
CA PHE A 71 0.25 -1.77 -1.29
C PHE A 71 1.06 -1.99 -2.58
N PHE A 72 0.48 -1.66 -3.73
CA PHE A 72 1.14 -1.81 -5.03
C PHE A 72 2.13 -0.67 -5.32
N GLU A 73 1.86 0.53 -4.82
CA GLU A 73 2.75 1.69 -4.97
C GLU A 73 4.05 1.52 -4.15
N TYR A 74 3.98 0.84 -3.00
CA TYR A 74 5.11 0.65 -2.08
C TYR A 74 5.47 -0.83 -1.86
N PRO A 75 6.00 -1.54 -2.89
CA PRO A 75 6.29 -2.98 -2.81
C PRO A 75 7.37 -3.37 -1.80
N TYR A 76 8.14 -2.41 -1.26
CA TYR A 76 9.24 -2.66 -0.30
C TYR A 76 8.89 -2.30 1.16
N SER A 77 7.65 -1.89 1.45
CA SER A 77 7.26 -1.42 2.78
C SER A 77 6.66 -2.54 3.64
N ASN A 78 7.49 -3.39 4.25
CA ASN A 78 7.03 -4.55 5.04
C ASN A 78 5.96 -4.22 6.10
N PHE A 79 6.09 -3.05 6.73
CA PHE A 79 5.11 -2.58 7.72
C PHE A 79 3.75 -2.28 7.09
N LEU A 80 3.73 -1.61 5.93
CA LEU A 80 2.49 -1.37 5.18
C LEU A 80 1.83 -2.70 4.79
N HIS A 81 2.61 -3.60 4.20
CA HIS A 81 2.14 -4.93 3.74
C HIS A 81 1.46 -5.70 4.88
N HIS A 82 2.06 -5.69 6.07
CA HIS A 82 1.48 -6.33 7.25
C HIS A 82 0.10 -5.75 7.60
N HIS A 83 -0.05 -4.43 7.64
CA HIS A 83 -1.35 -3.84 7.94
C HIS A 83 -2.38 -4.05 6.84
N VAL A 84 -1.98 -4.01 5.57
CA VAL A 84 -2.90 -4.29 4.45
C VAL A 84 -3.41 -5.73 4.54
N GLU A 85 -2.54 -6.70 4.85
CA GLU A 85 -2.95 -8.08 5.08
C GLU A 85 -3.98 -8.20 6.21
N GLN A 86 -3.73 -7.56 7.35
CA GLN A 86 -4.67 -7.57 8.48
C GLN A 86 -6.02 -6.94 8.12
N ILE A 87 -6.03 -5.86 7.34
CA ILE A 87 -7.25 -5.22 6.85
C ILE A 87 -8.03 -6.17 5.94
N ILE A 88 -7.37 -6.83 4.98
CA ILE A 88 -8.01 -7.76 4.06
C ILE A 88 -8.63 -8.93 4.83
N LEU A 89 -7.88 -9.53 5.76
CA LEU A 89 -8.39 -10.62 6.60
C LEU A 89 -9.61 -10.18 7.42
N SER A 90 -9.52 -9.04 8.08
CA SER A 90 -10.63 -8.49 8.87
C SER A 90 -11.87 -8.21 8.02
N CYS A 91 -11.70 -7.73 6.79
CA CYS A 91 -12.81 -7.52 5.87
C CYS A 91 -13.48 -8.84 5.46
N LEU A 92 -12.69 -9.89 5.20
CA LEU A 92 -13.21 -11.22 4.83
C LEU A 92 -13.88 -11.94 6.00
N GLU A 93 -13.44 -11.68 7.22
CA GLU A 93 -14.03 -12.20 8.46
C GLU A 93 -15.26 -11.40 8.92
N SER A 94 -15.53 -10.23 8.31
CA SER A 94 -16.67 -9.41 8.68
C SER A 94 -17.98 -10.15 8.48
N LYS A 95 -18.91 -9.94 9.41
CA LYS A 95 -20.27 -10.50 9.34
C LYS A 95 -21.15 -9.74 8.37
N THR A 96 -20.69 -8.59 7.85
CA THR A 96 -21.50 -7.73 7.00
C THR A 96 -21.18 -7.96 5.52
N ALA A 97 -22.21 -8.33 4.76
CA ALA A 97 -22.11 -8.50 3.32
C ALA A 97 -21.62 -7.25 2.55
N PRO A 98 -21.94 -5.99 2.95
CA PRO A 98 -21.48 -4.81 2.24
C PRO A 98 -19.97 -4.67 2.17
N LEU A 99 -19.25 -4.94 3.27
CA LEU A 99 -17.80 -4.78 3.32
C LEU A 99 -17.08 -5.80 2.45
N ILE A 100 -17.50 -7.07 2.53
CA ILE A 100 -16.98 -8.15 1.68
C ILE A 100 -17.26 -7.84 0.21
N LYS A 101 -18.49 -7.42 -0.11
CA LYS A 101 -18.86 -7.06 -1.48
C LYS A 101 -18.00 -5.92 -2.00
N HIS A 102 -17.81 -4.87 -1.19
CA HIS A 102 -16.97 -3.73 -1.57
C HIS A 102 -15.52 -4.16 -1.83
N LEU A 103 -14.93 -5.00 -0.98
CA LEU A 103 -13.57 -5.50 -1.14
C LEU A 103 -13.41 -6.34 -2.43
N LEU A 104 -14.33 -7.27 -2.68
CA LEU A 104 -14.21 -8.21 -3.79
C LEU A 104 -14.60 -7.59 -5.14
N HIS A 105 -15.65 -6.77 -5.15
CA HIS A 105 -16.22 -6.20 -6.37
C HIS A 105 -15.69 -4.80 -6.64
N ASP A 106 -15.95 -3.84 -5.75
CA ASP A 106 -15.67 -2.43 -6.01
C ASP A 106 -14.16 -2.13 -5.97
N CYS A 107 -13.44 -2.72 -5.02
CA CYS A 107 -11.98 -2.63 -4.94
C CYS A 107 -11.27 -3.59 -5.90
N ASN A 108 -12.01 -4.50 -6.55
CA ASN A 108 -11.50 -5.49 -7.49
C ASN A 108 -10.25 -6.26 -6.97
N LEU A 109 -10.28 -6.70 -5.71
CA LEU A 109 -9.13 -7.36 -5.08
C LEU A 109 -8.62 -8.56 -5.90
N VAL A 110 -9.54 -9.41 -6.38
CA VAL A 110 -9.19 -10.60 -7.18
C VAL A 110 -8.51 -10.21 -8.49
N GLY A 111 -9.01 -9.18 -9.17
CA GLY A 111 -8.38 -8.65 -10.38
C GLY A 111 -6.98 -8.12 -10.11
N LYS A 112 -6.79 -7.34 -9.03
CA LYS A 112 -5.47 -6.82 -8.64
C LYS A 112 -4.47 -7.95 -8.35
N ILE A 113 -4.89 -9.03 -7.67
CA ILE A 113 -4.05 -10.21 -7.42
C ILE A 113 -3.68 -10.92 -8.74
N LEU A 114 -4.65 -11.08 -9.65
CA LEU A 114 -4.41 -11.73 -10.94
C LEU A 114 -3.42 -10.93 -11.80
N GLU A 115 -3.58 -9.61 -11.85
CA GLU A 115 -2.66 -8.71 -12.56
C GLU A 115 -1.26 -8.74 -11.93
N ALA A 116 -1.14 -8.75 -10.61
CA ALA A 116 0.14 -8.86 -9.92
C ALA A 116 0.87 -10.17 -10.27
N LYS A 117 0.14 -11.29 -10.36
CA LYS A 117 0.71 -12.57 -10.80
C LYS A 117 1.15 -12.55 -12.26
N LYS A 118 0.42 -11.87 -13.14
CA LYS A 118 0.81 -11.72 -14.55
C LYS A 118 2.10 -10.90 -14.65
N ASN A 119 2.17 -9.79 -13.92
CA ASN A 119 3.32 -8.88 -13.91
C ASN A 119 4.55 -9.46 -13.21
N SER A 120 4.43 -10.55 -12.44
CA SER A 120 5.61 -11.25 -11.88
C SER A 120 6.26 -12.25 -12.85
N THR A 121 5.56 -12.63 -13.92
CA THR A 121 6.05 -13.58 -14.95
C THR A 121 6.58 -12.87 -16.20
N MET A 122 6.09 -11.67 -16.47
CA MET A 122 6.66 -10.75 -17.45
C MET A 122 7.56 -9.74 -16.71
N THR A 123 8.87 -9.82 -16.95
CA THR A 123 9.86 -8.78 -16.64
C THR A 123 10.31 -8.76 -15.16
N GLY A 124 11.61 -8.79 -14.80
CA GLY A 124 12.81 -8.59 -15.61
C GLY A 124 13.00 -7.17 -16.14
N ASP A 125 11.96 -6.32 -16.05
CA ASP A 125 11.99 -4.91 -16.40
C ASP A 125 11.76 -4.17 -15.09
N MET A 126 12.90 -3.75 -14.57
CA MET A 126 13.22 -2.39 -14.15
C MET A 126 12.27 -1.27 -14.63
N ASN A 127 10.96 -1.39 -14.41
CA ASN A 127 10.05 -0.26 -14.29
C ASN A 127 9.74 0.00 -12.81
N LYS A 128 10.81 -0.08 -12.02
CA LYS A 128 10.99 0.73 -10.81
C LYS A 128 11.77 1.98 -11.23
N PRO A 129 11.65 3.15 -10.58
CA PRO A 129 12.24 4.43 -11.02
C PRO A 129 13.77 4.51 -10.85
N ILE A 130 14.50 3.45 -11.20
CA ILE A 130 15.95 3.36 -11.07
C ILE A 130 16.53 3.67 -12.44
N VAL A 131 16.66 4.96 -12.73
CA VAL A 131 17.54 5.44 -13.80
C VAL A 131 18.96 5.50 -13.20
N PRO A 132 19.94 4.78 -13.75
CA PRO A 132 21.33 4.93 -13.33
C PRO A 132 21.83 6.33 -13.71
N ALA A 133 22.44 7.04 -12.77
CA ALA A 133 23.12 8.31 -13.07
C ALA A 133 24.31 8.07 -14.01
N GLU A 134 24.52 8.97 -14.97
CA GLU A 134 25.59 8.89 -15.97
C GLU A 134 26.97 8.70 -15.32
N GLY A 135 27.66 7.63 -15.74
CA GLY A 135 29.10 7.48 -15.57
C GLY A 135 29.60 6.37 -14.65
N ARG A 136 28.77 5.47 -14.10
CA ARG A 136 29.29 4.32 -13.32
C ARG A 136 28.59 2.99 -13.61
N SER A 137 29.40 1.92 -13.64
CA SER A 137 29.00 0.55 -13.95
C SER A 137 28.08 -0.06 -12.89
N PRO A 138 27.23 -1.04 -13.24
CA PRO A 138 26.22 -1.60 -12.35
C PRO A 138 26.82 -2.24 -11.11
N THR A 139 26.17 -2.06 -9.95
CA THR A 139 26.50 -2.75 -8.71
C THR A 139 26.31 -4.25 -8.90
N ARG A 140 27.43 -4.99 -8.86
CA ARG A 140 27.48 -6.44 -9.09
C ARG A 140 26.59 -7.16 -8.07
N VAL A 141 25.70 -8.03 -8.56
CA VAL A 141 24.91 -9.01 -7.80
C VAL A 141 25.79 -9.63 -6.70
N GLY A 142 25.48 -9.28 -5.45
CA GLY A 142 26.19 -9.75 -4.26
C GLY A 142 25.80 -11.17 -3.86
N ASN A 143 25.97 -12.14 -4.78
CA ASN A 143 25.79 -13.54 -4.44
C ASN A 143 26.57 -14.48 -5.38
N ILE A 144 27.90 -14.35 -5.45
CA ILE A 144 28.80 -15.45 -5.82
C ILE A 144 30.08 -15.33 -5.00
N GLY A 145 30.35 -16.35 -4.18
CA GLY A 145 31.71 -16.71 -3.78
C GLY A 145 32.01 -16.68 -2.29
N HIS A 146 31.71 -17.76 -1.58
CA HIS A 146 32.78 -18.51 -0.92
C HIS A 146 32.35 -19.96 -0.70
N LEU A 147 32.80 -20.81 -1.62
CA LEU A 147 33.07 -22.21 -1.36
C LEU A 147 34.50 -22.25 -0.83
N THR A 148 34.67 -22.51 0.47
CA THR A 148 35.81 -23.24 1.04
C THR A 148 35.32 -23.99 2.26
#